data_AF-A0A371EVM7-F1
#
_entry.id   AF-A0A371EVM7-F1
#
_cell.length_a   1.000
_cell.length_b   1.000
_cell.length_c   1.000
_cell.angle_alpha   90.00
_cell.angle_beta   90.00
_cell.angle_gamma   90.00
#
_symmetry.space_group_name_H-M   'P 1'
#
loop_
_entity.id
_entity.type
_entity.pdbx_description
1 polymer ?
#
loop_
_entity_poly.entity_id
_entity_poly.type
_entity_poly.pdbx_seq_one_letter_code
_entity_poly.pdbx_strand_id
1 'polypeptide(L)' 'MKGERCIFIGYVTSSKTYKLYNLKTKKVIINQDVTFDEKGMKMVILNNYEENERSLEWKETSNEAP' A
#
# COMPACT_ATOMS: atom_id res chain seq x y z
N MET A 1 -13.41 9.39 23.31
CA MET A 1 -12.64 8.14 23.52
C MET A 1 -11.28 8.29 22.86
N LYS A 2 -10.19 7.79 23.46
CA LYS A 2 -8.85 7.84 22.87
C LYS A 2 -8.49 6.42 22.40
N GLY A 3 -8.40 6.20 21.10
CA GLY A 3 -7.99 4.91 20.53
C GLY A 3 -6.53 4.59 20.87
N GLU A 4 -6.17 3.31 20.83
CA GLU A 4 -4.79 2.87 21.07
C GLU A 4 -4.01 2.81 19.75
N ARG A 5 -2.84 3.47 19.71
CA ARG A 5 -1.98 3.50 18.52
C ARG A 5 -1.31 2.15 18.30
N CYS A 6 -1.48 1.60 17.11
CA CYS A 6 -0.88 0.34 16.68
C CYS A 6 -0.27 0.49 15.29
N ILE A 7 0.64 -0.40 14.93
CA ILE A 7 1.25 -0.47 13.60
C ILE A 7 0.42 -1.40 12.74
N PHE A 8 -0.02 -0.94 11.57
CA PHE A 8 -0.63 -1.83 10.57
C PHE A 8 0.42 -2.77 9.98
N ILE A 9 0.14 -4.08 10.01
CA ILE A 9 1.08 -5.11 9.51
C ILE A 9 0.47 -6.04 8.45
N GLY A 10 -0.82 -5.89 8.14
CA GLY A 10 -1.48 -6.64 7.07
C GLY A 10 -2.91 -7.04 7.39
N TYR A 11 -3.42 -7.99 6.62
CA TYR A 11 -4.82 -8.45 6.69
C TYR A 11 -4.93 -9.87 7.23
N VAL A 12 -6.13 -10.22 7.67
CA VAL A 12 -6.54 -11.62 7.86
C VAL A 12 -7.05 -12.15 6.52
N THR A 13 -6.56 -13.32 6.08
CA THR A 13 -6.79 -13.85 4.72
C THR A 13 -8.26 -14.04 4.36
N SER A 14 -9.12 -14.32 5.35
CA SER A 14 -10.52 -14.69 5.15
C SER A 14 -11.52 -13.60 5.55
N SER A 15 -11.05 -12.40 5.91
CA SER A 15 -11.93 -11.34 6.42
C SER A 15 -11.43 -9.94 6.11
N LYS A 16 -12.34 -8.96 6.12
CA LYS A 16 -12.01 -7.53 5.97
C LYS A 16 -11.46 -6.93 7.27
N THR A 17 -10.61 -7.66 7.98
CA THR A 17 -10.05 -7.26 9.27
C THR A 17 -8.55 -7.10 9.18
N TYR A 18 -8.03 -6.19 10.01
CA TYR A 18 -6.63 -5.81 10.01
C TYR A 18 -5.88 -6.51 11.14
N LYS A 19 -4.63 -6.91 10.86
CA LYS A 19 -3.64 -7.26 11.86
C LYS A 19 -2.86 -6.02 12.24
N LEU A 20 -2.86 -5.71 13.53
CA LEU A 20 -2.18 -4.53 14.06
C LEU A 20 -1.21 -4.97 15.16
N TYR A 21 0.00 -4.46 15.15
CA TYR A 21 0.96 -4.70 16.22
C TYR A 21 0.92 -3.57 17.26
N ASN A 22 0.63 -3.93 18.50
CA ASN A 22 0.68 -3.00 19.61
C ASN A 22 2.08 -3.00 20.25
N LEU A 23 2.79 -1.87 20.15
CA LEU A 23 4.15 -1.72 20.67
C LEU A 23 4.26 -1.80 22.19
N LYS A 24 3.20 -1.45 22.92
CA LYS A 24 3.14 -1.44 24.38
C LYS A 24 2.97 -2.85 24.92
N THR A 25 2.04 -3.62 24.35
CA THR A 25 1.74 -4.98 24.80
C THR A 25 2.59 -6.05 24.10
N LYS A 26 3.28 -5.68 23.02
CA LYS A 26 4.06 -6.59 22.16
C LYS A 26 3.21 -7.70 21.52
N LYS A 27 1.92 -7.45 21.31
CA LYS A 27 0.96 -8.41 20.75
C LYS A 27 0.41 -7.96 19.41
N VAL A 28 0.05 -8.93 18.58
CA VAL A 28 -0.79 -8.71 17.41
C VAL A 28 -2.26 -8.73 17.85
N ILE A 29 -3.01 -7.70 17.48
CA ILE A 29 -4.45 -7.60 17.65
C ILE A 29 -5.12 -7.65 16.28
N ILE A 30 -6.33 -8.20 16.24
CA ILE A 30 -7.18 -8.22 15.04
C ILE A 30 -8.34 -7.28 15.30
N ASN A 31 -8.53 -6.28 14.44
CA ASN A 31 -9.65 -5.35 14.54
C ASN A 31 -10.10 -4.88 13.16
N GLN A 32 -11.39 -4.61 13.01
CA GLN A 32 -12.00 -4.04 11.81
C GLN A 32 -12.22 -2.53 11.94
N ASP A 33 -12.54 -2.05 13.14
CA ASP A 33 -12.82 -0.66 13.41
C ASP A 33 -11.53 0.07 13.79
N VAL A 34 -10.90 0.67 12.78
CA VAL A 34 -9.62 1.39 12.89
C VAL A 34 -9.68 2.69 12.10
N THR A 35 -8.98 3.70 12.60
CA THR A 35 -8.72 4.93 11.86
C THR A 35 -7.24 4.96 11.50
N PHE A 36 -6.92 5.12 10.21
CA PHE A 36 -5.54 5.24 9.75
C PHE A 36 -5.07 6.68 9.85
N ASP A 37 -3.88 6.88 10.43
CA ASP A 37 -3.15 8.13 10.33
C ASP A 37 -2.25 8.08 9.09
N GLU A 38 -2.80 8.50 7.95
CA GLU A 38 -2.11 8.46 6.65
C GLU A 38 -1.06 9.59 6.49
N LYS A 39 -0.92 10.47 7.49
CA LYS A 39 0.02 11.58 7.43
C LYS A 39 1.45 11.07 7.35
N GLY A 40 2.17 11.51 6.31
CA GLY A 40 3.56 11.12 6.09
C GLY A 40 3.73 9.71 5.52
N MET A 41 2.64 9.01 5.15
CA MET A 41 2.76 7.82 4.32
C MET A 41 3.25 8.23 2.93
N LYS A 42 4.50 7.89 2.61
CA LYS A 42 5.03 8.05 1.26
C LYS A 42 4.75 6.76 0.50
N MET A 43 3.93 6.83 -0.53
CA MET A 43 3.88 5.77 -1.54
C MET A 43 5.26 5.70 -2.17
N VAL A 44 6.02 4.64 -1.86
CA VAL A 44 7.21 4.30 -2.61
C VAL A 44 6.71 3.57 -3.85
N ILE A 45 6.38 4.32 -4.90
CA ILE A 45 6.31 3.70 -6.23
C ILE A 45 7.75 3.23 -6.49
N LEU A 46 7.94 1.90 -6.61
CA LEU A 46 9.17 1.37 -7.15
C LEU A 46 9.29 1.97 -8.55
N ASN A 47 10.25 2.89 -8.74
CA ASN A 47 10.45 3.71 -9.93
C ASN A 47 10.82 2.89 -11.18
N ASN A 48 9.96 1.98 -11.63
CA ASN A 48 10.08 1.27 -12.90
C ASN A 48 8.81 1.39 -13.76
N TYR A 49 7.85 2.25 -13.40
CA TYR A 49 6.61 2.40 -14.17
C TYR A 49 6.69 3.47 -15.28
N GLU A 50 7.50 4.53 -15.13
CA GLU A 50 7.54 5.61 -16.13
C GLU A 50 8.42 5.32 -17.36
N GLU A 51 9.44 4.46 -17.24
CA GLU A 51 10.29 4.11 -18.40
C GLU A 51 9.59 3.19 -19.41
N ASN A 52 8.54 2.48 -18.99
CA ASN A 52 7.86 1.51 -19.85
C ASN A 52 6.87 2.20 -20.82
N GLU A 53 6.16 3.25 -20.40
CA GLU A 53 5.23 3.99 -21.27
C GLU A 53 5.95 4.65 -22.45
N ARG A 54 7.09 5.32 -22.18
CA ARG A 54 7.88 5.94 -23.25
C ARG A 54 8.41 4.89 -24.23
N SER A 55 8.79 3.69 -23.76
CA SER A 55 9.26 2.62 -24.64
C SER A 55 8.12 1.95 -25.45
N LEU A 56 6.86 2.05 -25.02
CA LEU A 56 5.70 1.54 -25.74
C LEU A 56 5.29 2.51 -26.86
N GLU A 57 5.31 3.82 -26.60
CA GLU A 57 5.00 4.87 -27.58
C GLU A 57 5.94 4.85 -28.81
N TRP A 58 7.25 4.65 -28.58
CA TRP A 58 8.22 4.52 -29.69
C TRP A 58 8.01 3.25 -30.54
N LYS A 59 7.42 2.19 -29.97
CA LYS A 59 7.13 0.95 -30.72
C LYS A 59 5.85 1.10 -31.55
N GLU A 60 4.84 1.80 -31.06
CA GLU A 60 3.59 2.04 -31.79
C GLU A 60 3.84 2.95 -33.01
N THR A 61 4.58 4.04 -32.82
CA THR A 61 4.91 4.99 -33.90
C THR A 61 5.88 4.45 -34.95
N SER A 62 6.70 3.46 -34.61
CA SER A 62 7.62 2.80 -35.57
C SER A 62 6.95 1.70 -36.40
N ASN A 63 5.77 1.23 -35.99
CA ASN A 63 5.00 0.22 -36.70
C ASN A 63 3.95 0.83 -37.65
N GLU A 64 3.83 2.16 -37.68
CA GLU A 64 2.98 2.92 -38.60
C GLU A 64 3.83 3.79 -39.55
N ALA A 65 4.61 3.16 -40.44
CA ALA A 65 4.79 3.62 -41.83
C ALA A 65 5.76 2.73 -42.64
N PRO A 66 5.53 2.54 -43.96
CA PRO A 66 4.30 2.70 -44.76
C PRO A 66 3.60 1.38 -45.08
#